data_AF-A0A522BMQ4-F1
#
_entry.id   AF-A0A522BMQ4-F1
#
_cell.length_a   1.000
_cell.length_b   1.000
_cell.length_c   1.000
_cell.angle_alpha   90.00
_cell.angle_beta   90.00
_cell.angle_gamma   90.00
#
_symmetry.space_group_name_H-M   'P 1'
#
loop_
_entity.id
_entity.type
_entity.pdbx_description
1 polymer ?
#
loop_
_entity_poly.entity_id
_entity_poly.type
_entity_poly.pdbx_seq_one_letter_code
_entity_poly.pdbx_strand_id
1 'polypeptide(L)'
;MLLRSAPSASRSLASSVRERASVGQLALGRAGVGAAMIARPRMLPQLMGVDSATATRVGWSVQMLGAREVAVGLGTLAAVRGGDRRAARTWVAAGVLCDAVDALAMTGALLRGRVGKAAGAATLAVALSAVAVGLDALQSDEAGI
;
A
#
# COMPACT_ATOMS: atom_id res chain seq x y z
N MET A 1 2.38 12.41 -50.23
CA MET A 1 2.76 11.25 -49.40
C MET A 1 2.85 11.72 -47.95
N LEU A 2 1.74 11.66 -47.21
CA LEU A 2 1.60 12.20 -45.85
C LEU A 2 1.92 11.11 -44.82
N LEU A 3 3.01 11.27 -44.08
CA LEU A 3 3.36 10.42 -42.93
C LEU A 3 2.43 10.74 -41.75
N ARG A 4 1.31 10.01 -41.66
CA ARG A 4 0.42 10.01 -40.49
C ARG A 4 0.79 8.83 -39.59
N SER A 5 1.88 8.95 -38.83
CA SER A 5 2.36 7.89 -37.93
C SER A 5 2.99 8.48 -36.65
N ALA A 6 2.18 9.12 -35.79
CA ALA A 6 2.61 9.61 -34.47
C ALA A 6 1.59 9.51 -33.29
N PRO A 7 0.36 8.93 -33.40
CA PRO A 7 -0.56 8.92 -32.28
C PRO A 7 -0.36 7.77 -31.27
N SER A 8 0.47 6.76 -31.56
CA SER A 8 0.69 5.60 -30.69
C SER A 8 1.80 5.83 -29.66
N ALA A 9 2.94 6.38 -30.07
CA ALA A 9 4.09 6.62 -29.19
C ALA A 9 3.79 7.64 -28.09
N SER A 10 3.09 8.73 -28.42
CA SER A 10 2.68 9.76 -27.45
C SER A 10 1.67 9.24 -26.42
N ARG A 11 0.76 8.33 -26.82
CA ARG A 11 -0.17 7.66 -25.91
C ARG A 11 0.53 6.70 -24.95
N SER A 12 1.49 5.91 -25.45
CA SER A 12 2.28 4.97 -24.64
C SER A 12 3.15 5.67 -23.60
N LEU A 13 3.76 6.81 -23.96
CA LEU A 13 4.51 7.63 -23.00
C LEU A 13 3.60 8.24 -21.93
N ALA A 14 2.43 8.76 -22.33
CA ALA A 14 1.47 9.34 -21.39
C ALA A 14 0.88 8.30 -20.43
N SER A 15 0.61 7.06 -20.88
CA SER A 15 0.15 5.98 -20.00
C SER A 15 1.24 5.56 -19.02
N SER A 16 2.48 5.40 -19.49
CA SER A 16 3.62 5.03 -18.64
C SER A 16 3.91 6.08 -17.56
N VAL A 17 3.80 7.37 -17.89
CA VAL A 17 3.96 8.46 -16.92
C VAL A 17 2.84 8.46 -15.88
N ARG A 18 1.59 8.22 -16.32
CA ARG A 18 0.43 8.14 -15.43
C ARG A 18 0.53 6.95 -14.47
N GLU A 19 0.97 5.80 -14.96
CA GLU A 19 1.21 4.60 -14.15
C GLU A 19 2.32 4.83 -13.11
N ARG A 20 3.45 5.43 -13.53
CA ARG A 20 4.51 5.82 -12.59
C ARG A 20 4.00 6.79 -11.52
N ALA A 21 3.14 7.73 -11.91
CA ALA A 21 2.52 8.67 -10.97
C ALA A 21 1.57 7.96 -9.99
N SER A 22 0.75 7.00 -10.45
CA SER A 22 -0.18 6.26 -9.58
C SER A 22 0.58 5.34 -8.61
N VAL A 23 1.60 4.61 -9.07
CA VAL A 23 2.47 3.79 -8.21
C VAL A 23 3.23 4.68 -7.21
N GLY A 24 3.70 5.85 -7.65
CA GLY A 24 4.33 6.83 -6.77
C GLY A 24 3.38 7.36 -5.68
N GLN A 25 2.12 7.62 -6.02
CA GLN A 25 1.09 8.03 -5.05
C GLN A 25 0.78 6.92 -4.04
N LEU A 26 0.64 5.67 -4.50
CA LEU A 26 0.47 4.51 -3.62
C LEU A 26 1.65 4.38 -2.64
N ALA A 27 2.88 4.51 -3.14
CA ALA A 27 4.10 4.45 -2.36
C ALA A 27 4.17 5.56 -1.28
N LEU A 28 3.82 6.80 -1.64
CA LEU A 28 3.77 7.93 -0.72
C LEU A 28 2.67 7.76 0.33
N GLY A 29 1.48 7.33 -0.07
CA GLY A 29 0.37 7.06 0.84
C GLY A 29 0.77 6.04 1.91
N ARG A 30 1.37 4.93 1.47
CA ARG A 30 1.88 3.88 2.36
C ARG A 30 2.91 4.42 3.36
N ALA A 31 3.93 5.11 2.86
CA ALA A 31 4.96 5.69 3.72
C ALA A 31 4.38 6.71 4.73
N GLY A 32 3.39 7.50 4.30
CA GLY A 32 2.69 8.45 5.16
C GLY A 32 1.90 7.77 6.28
N VAL A 33 1.16 6.70 5.97
CA VAL A 33 0.44 5.89 6.97
C VAL A 33 1.43 5.27 7.94
N GLY A 34 2.53 4.67 7.45
CA GLY A 34 3.56 4.09 8.30
C GLY A 34 4.21 5.11 9.23
N ALA A 35 4.54 6.31 8.73
CA ALA A 35 5.07 7.40 9.55
C ALA A 35 4.08 7.83 10.64
N ALA A 36 2.78 7.90 10.34
CA ALA A 36 1.75 8.19 11.34
C ALA A 36 1.67 7.11 12.42
N MET A 37 1.82 5.83 12.06
CA MET A 37 1.84 4.71 13.00
C MET A 37 3.06 4.75 13.93
N ILE A 38 4.23 5.17 13.40
CA ILE A 38 5.44 5.37 14.21
C ILE A 38 5.25 6.53 15.19
N ALA A 39 4.74 7.67 14.71
CA ALA A 39 4.59 8.90 15.48
C ALA A 39 3.45 8.82 16.51
N ARG A 40 2.38 8.08 16.21
CA ARG A 40 1.17 7.97 17.04
C ARG A 40 0.74 6.49 17.21
N PRO A 41 1.55 5.65 17.87
CA PRO A 41 1.36 4.20 17.89
C PRO A 41 0.13 3.72 18.66
N ARG A 42 -0.47 4.58 19.49
CA ARG A 42 -1.70 4.26 20.23
C ARG A 42 -2.97 4.52 19.39
N MET A 43 -2.88 5.38 18.39
CA MET A 43 -4.05 5.89 17.65
C MET A 43 -4.75 4.78 16.89
N LEU A 44 -4.00 3.92 16.19
CA LEU A 44 -4.59 2.85 15.38
C LEU A 44 -5.38 1.84 16.25
N PRO A 45 -4.80 1.23 17.31
CA PRO A 45 -5.57 0.36 18.20
C PRO A 45 -6.78 1.04 18.83
N GLN A 46 -6.65 2.31 19.25
CA GLN A 46 -7.76 3.06 19.85
C GLN A 46 -8.91 3.29 18.85
N LEU A 47 -8.60 3.60 17.60
CA LEU A 47 -9.61 3.68 16.53
C LEU A 47 -10.31 2.32 16.29
N MET A 48 -9.62 1.22 16.58
CA MET A 48 -10.18 -0.14 16.54
C MET A 48 -10.98 -0.51 17.80
N GLY A 49 -11.20 0.43 18.73
CA GLY A 49 -11.94 0.18 19.97
C GLY A 49 -11.14 -0.59 21.03
N VAL A 50 -9.81 -0.66 20.89
CA VAL A 50 -8.92 -1.24 21.91
C VAL A 50 -8.74 -0.23 23.05
N ASP A 51 -8.79 -0.72 24.29
CA ASP A 51 -8.60 0.13 25.48
C ASP A 51 -7.19 0.77 25.54
N SER A 52 -7.07 1.88 26.25
CA SER A 52 -5.83 2.66 26.32
C SER A 52 -4.65 1.90 26.93
N ALA A 53 -4.88 0.98 27.86
CA ALA A 53 -3.80 0.21 28.49
C ALA A 53 -3.25 -0.82 27.51
N THR A 54 -4.13 -1.55 26.81
CA THR A 54 -3.75 -2.49 25.75
C THR A 54 -3.11 -1.76 24.58
N ALA A 55 -3.68 -0.64 24.11
CA ALA A 55 -3.11 0.19 23.05
C ALA A 55 -1.69 0.67 23.36
N THR A 56 -1.40 0.97 24.64
CA THR A 56 -0.05 1.32 25.09
C THR A 56 0.89 0.11 25.04
N ARG A 57 0.44 -1.06 25.49
CA ARG A 57 1.24 -2.30 25.49
C ARG A 57 1.61 -2.79 24.10
N VAL A 58 0.72 -2.62 23.11
CA VAL A 58 0.97 -3.04 21.72
C VAL A 58 1.58 -1.94 20.85
N GLY A 59 1.84 -0.76 21.41
CA GLY A 59 2.32 0.40 20.65
C GLY A 59 3.61 0.12 19.89
N TRP A 60 4.56 -0.60 20.50
CA TRP A 60 5.81 -0.99 19.82
C TRP A 60 5.55 -1.84 18.57
N SER A 61 4.56 -2.73 18.59
CA SER A 61 4.19 -3.56 17.43
C SER A 61 3.59 -2.70 16.30
N VAL A 62 2.81 -1.67 16.67
CA VAL A 62 2.27 -0.69 15.70
C VAL A 62 3.40 0.13 15.08
N GLN A 63 4.44 0.48 15.84
CA GLN A 63 5.63 1.16 15.29
C GLN A 63 6.41 0.25 14.34
N MET A 64 6.56 -1.04 14.65
CA MET A 64 7.20 -2.00 13.74
C MET A 64 6.42 -2.17 12.44
N LEU A 65 5.09 -2.26 12.53
CA LEU A 65 4.20 -2.27 11.36
C LEU A 65 4.39 -0.98 10.55
N GLY A 66 4.43 0.19 11.21
CA GLY A 66 4.68 1.46 10.55
C GLY A 66 6.06 1.54 9.88
N ALA A 67 7.12 1.00 10.50
CA ALA A 67 8.46 0.96 9.93
C ALA A 67 8.52 0.12 8.65
N ARG A 68 7.80 -1.01 8.61
CA ARG A 68 7.63 -1.83 7.41
C ARG A 68 6.93 -1.04 6.30
N GLU A 69 5.82 -0.37 6.61
CA GLU A 69 5.08 0.44 5.62
C GLU A 69 5.96 1.56 5.03
N VAL A 70 6.74 2.23 5.87
CA VAL A 70 7.74 3.22 5.42
C VAL A 70 8.79 2.57 4.51
N ALA A 71 9.37 1.43 4.91
CA ALA A 71 10.40 0.76 4.13
C ALA A 71 9.88 0.33 2.74
N VAL A 72 8.70 -0.30 2.68
CA VAL A 72 8.09 -0.72 1.41
C VAL A 72 7.73 0.49 0.55
N GLY A 73 7.12 1.52 1.13
CA GLY A 73 6.76 2.75 0.40
C GLY A 73 7.98 3.48 -0.16
N LEU A 74 9.02 3.68 0.65
CA LEU A 74 10.25 4.32 0.20
C LEU A 74 11.02 3.46 -0.81
N GLY A 75 11.02 2.15 -0.66
CA GLY A 75 11.59 1.20 -1.62
C GLY A 75 10.92 1.30 -3.00
N THR A 76 9.58 1.29 -3.03
CA THR A 76 8.82 1.53 -4.28
C THR A 76 9.16 2.89 -4.88
N LEU A 77 9.17 3.96 -4.07
CA LEU A 77 9.42 5.32 -4.55
C LEU A 77 10.84 5.48 -5.12
N ALA A 78 11.84 4.88 -4.47
CA ALA A 78 13.21 4.88 -4.94
C ALA A 78 13.34 4.15 -6.29
N ALA A 79 12.69 2.99 -6.43
CA ALA A 79 12.70 2.23 -7.68
C ALA A 79 12.00 2.98 -8.83
N VAL A 80 10.84 3.59 -8.57
CA VAL A 80 10.11 4.39 -9.58
C VAL A 80 10.93 5.59 -10.05
N ARG A 81 11.56 6.33 -9.11
CA ARG A 81 12.41 7.49 -9.41
C ARG A 81 13.71 7.10 -10.13
N GLY A 82 14.29 5.97 -9.78
CA GLY A 82 15.47 5.41 -10.45
C GLY A 82 15.17 4.80 -11.82
N GLY A 83 13.90 4.63 -12.17
CA GLY A 83 13.48 4.02 -13.43
C GLY A 83 13.61 2.49 -13.47
N ASP A 84 13.91 1.84 -12.34
CA ASP A 84 14.03 0.39 -12.24
C ASP A 84 12.66 -0.27 -12.10
N ARG A 85 12.11 -0.66 -13.25
CA ARG A 85 10.79 -1.30 -13.36
C ARG A 85 10.72 -2.61 -12.58
N ARG A 86 11.78 -3.42 -12.61
CA ARG A 86 11.80 -4.72 -11.93
C ARG A 86 11.80 -4.53 -10.42
N ALA A 87 12.64 -3.63 -9.90
CA ALA A 87 12.65 -3.30 -8.48
C ALA A 87 11.30 -2.71 -8.03
N ALA A 88 10.68 -1.84 -8.85
CA ALA A 88 9.39 -1.26 -8.53
C ALA A 88 8.31 -2.35 -8.41
N ARG A 89 8.24 -3.29 -9.35
CA ARG A 89 7.34 -4.45 -9.27
C ARG A 89 7.60 -5.29 -8.02
N THR A 90 8.86 -5.58 -7.68
CA THR A 90 9.21 -6.35 -6.49
C THR A 90 8.71 -5.67 -5.21
N TRP A 91 8.88 -4.35 -5.08
CA TRP A 91 8.38 -3.61 -3.92
C TRP A 91 6.85 -3.51 -3.88
N VAL A 92 6.18 -3.34 -5.02
CA VAL A 92 4.72 -3.38 -5.10
C VAL A 92 4.19 -4.76 -4.71
N ALA A 93 4.78 -5.84 -5.22
CA ALA A 93 4.39 -7.21 -4.87
C ALA A 93 4.62 -7.53 -3.39
N ALA A 94 5.72 -7.05 -2.81
CA ALA A 94 5.95 -7.14 -1.37
C ALA A 94 4.84 -6.43 -0.60
N GLY A 95 4.44 -5.22 -1.03
CA GLY A 95 3.31 -4.48 -0.46
C GLY A 95 1.98 -5.23 -0.57
N VAL A 96 1.67 -5.85 -1.70
CA VAL A 96 0.45 -6.65 -1.88
C VAL A 96 0.43 -7.85 -0.93
N LEU A 97 1.55 -8.58 -0.83
CA LEU A 97 1.67 -9.72 0.09
C LEU A 97 1.45 -9.25 1.54
N CYS A 98 2.02 -8.09 1.86
CA CYS A 98 1.89 -7.44 3.15
C CYS A 98 0.42 -7.14 3.49
N ASP A 99 -0.28 -6.43 2.59
CA ASP A 99 -1.68 -6.04 2.74
C ASP A 99 -2.61 -7.27 2.84
N ALA A 100 -2.32 -8.34 2.09
CA ALA A 100 -3.07 -9.59 2.13
C ALA A 100 -2.93 -10.32 3.48
N VAL A 101 -1.71 -10.40 4.03
CA VAL A 101 -1.47 -10.99 5.35
C VAL A 101 -2.14 -10.17 6.45
N ASP A 102 -2.13 -8.84 6.34
CA ASP A 102 -2.79 -7.95 7.29
C ASP A 102 -4.32 -8.10 7.23
N ALA A 103 -4.90 -8.29 6.04
CA ALA A 103 -6.32 -8.60 5.87
C ALA A 103 -6.71 -9.93 6.56
N LEU A 104 -5.88 -10.97 6.43
CA LEU A 104 -6.10 -12.25 7.12
C LEU A 104 -6.01 -12.10 8.65
N ALA A 105 -5.01 -11.35 9.13
CA ALA A 105 -4.85 -11.08 10.55
C ALA A 105 -6.04 -10.30 11.12
N MET A 106 -6.50 -9.25 10.41
CA MET A 106 -7.66 -8.44 10.79
C MET A 106 -8.96 -9.27 10.79
N THR A 107 -9.14 -10.12 9.79
CA THR A 107 -10.26 -11.08 9.75
C THR A 107 -10.25 -11.96 11.00
N GLY A 108 -9.08 -12.50 11.37
CA GLY A 108 -8.91 -13.27 12.59
C GLY A 108 -9.20 -12.47 13.86
N ALA A 109 -8.88 -11.18 13.90
CA ALA A 109 -9.19 -10.30 15.03
C ALA A 109 -10.69 -10.00 15.15
N LEU A 110 -11.36 -9.75 14.03
CA LEU A 110 -12.81 -9.56 13.93
C LEU A 110 -13.59 -10.79 14.42
N LEU A 111 -13.26 -11.97 13.90
CA LEU A 111 -13.92 -13.22 14.25
C LEU A 111 -13.80 -13.55 15.75
N ARG A 112 -12.73 -13.09 16.39
CA ARG A 112 -12.47 -13.30 17.84
C ARG A 112 -12.93 -12.13 18.71
N GLY A 113 -13.56 -11.10 18.14
CA GLY A 113 -14.04 -9.93 18.89
C GLY A 113 -12.94 -9.10 19.54
N ARG A 114 -11.70 -9.12 19.01
CA ARG A 114 -10.55 -8.37 19.57
C ARG A 114 -10.53 -6.90 19.19
N VAL A 115 -11.38 -6.51 18.23
CA VAL A 115 -11.54 -5.15 17.71
C VAL A 115 -13.03 -4.85 17.54
N GLY A 116 -13.39 -3.58 17.57
CA GLY A 116 -14.74 -3.12 17.27
C GLY A 116 -15.15 -3.52 15.85
N LYS A 117 -16.36 -4.07 15.69
CA LYS A 117 -16.83 -4.64 14.42
C LYS A 117 -16.76 -3.64 13.26
N ALA A 118 -17.25 -2.41 13.47
CA ALA A 118 -17.27 -1.38 12.43
C ALA A 118 -15.84 -0.95 12.02
N ALA A 119 -14.99 -0.66 13.00
CA ALA A 119 -13.61 -0.22 12.74
C ALA A 119 -12.75 -1.33 12.13
N GLY A 120 -12.90 -2.57 12.62
CA GLY A 120 -12.23 -3.73 12.04
C GLY A 120 -12.68 -4.02 10.61
N ALA A 121 -13.99 -3.91 10.32
CA ALA A 121 -14.51 -4.08 8.96
C ALA A 121 -14.02 -2.97 8.01
N ALA A 122 -13.97 -1.72 8.47
CA ALA A 122 -13.42 -0.61 7.70
C ALA A 122 -11.93 -0.83 7.39
N THR A 123 -11.14 -1.29 8.36
CA THR A 123 -9.72 -1.59 8.16
C THR A 123 -9.50 -2.75 7.20
N LEU A 124 -10.32 -3.80 7.32
CA LEU A 124 -10.30 -4.92 6.39
C LEU A 124 -10.62 -4.46 4.97
N ALA A 125 -11.63 -3.60 4.79
CA ALA A 125 -11.97 -3.04 3.49
C ALA A 125 -10.81 -2.25 2.90
N VAL A 126 -10.14 -1.40 3.71
CA VAL A 126 -8.94 -0.66 3.28
C VAL A 126 -7.82 -1.61 2.83
N ALA A 127 -7.52 -2.65 3.62
CA ALA A 127 -6.50 -3.63 3.27
C ALA A 127 -6.82 -4.37 1.96
N LEU A 128 -8.07 -4.81 1.77
CA LEU A 128 -8.51 -5.46 0.54
C LEU A 128 -8.47 -4.52 -0.67
N SER A 129 -8.83 -3.24 -0.50
CA SER A 129 -8.68 -2.24 -1.55
C SER A 129 -7.22 -2.01 -1.93
N ALA A 130 -6.31 -1.99 -0.95
CA ALA A 130 -4.87 -1.87 -1.21
C ALA A 130 -4.31 -3.08 -2.00
N VAL A 131 -4.75 -4.29 -1.66
CA VAL A 131 -4.44 -5.51 -2.45
C VAL A 131 -4.93 -5.37 -3.88
N ALA A 132 -6.20 -4.97 -4.07
CA ALA A 132 -6.78 -4.81 -5.41
C ALA A 132 -5.99 -3.79 -6.25
N VAL A 133 -5.68 -2.62 -5.69
CA VAL A 133 -4.90 -1.56 -6.36
C VAL A 133 -3.48 -2.03 -6.69
N GLY A 134 -2.83 -2.77 -5.78
CA GLY A 134 -1.48 -3.29 -6.04
C GLY A 134 -1.45 -4.38 -7.10
N LEU A 135 -2.46 -5.26 -7.15
CA LEU A 135 -2.60 -6.27 -8.21
C LEU A 135 -2.86 -5.63 -9.57
N ASP A 136 -3.73 -4.62 -9.64
CA ASP A 136 -3.99 -3.84 -10.86
C ASP A 136 -2.72 -3.18 -11.39
N ALA A 137 -1.91 -2.61 -10.49
CA ALA A 137 -0.60 -2.04 -10.84
C ALA A 137 0.36 -3.11 -11.39
N LEU A 138 0.38 -4.32 -10.83
CA LEU A 138 1.24 -5.41 -11.32
C LEU A 138 0.79 -5.94 -12.69
N GLN A 139 -0.52 -6.00 -12.94
CA GLN A 139 -1.09 -6.46 -14.20
C GLN A 139 -0.93 -5.44 -15.33
N SER A 140 -1.12 -4.16 -15.02
CA SER A 140 -0.90 -3.06 -15.97
C SER A 140 0.54 -3.05 -16.48
N ASP A 141 1.48 -3.40 -15.62
CA ASP A 141 2.89 -3.50 -15.98
C ASP A 141 3.17 -4.66 -16.97
N GLU A 142 2.50 -5.81 -16.80
CA GLU A 142 2.57 -6.96 -17.72
C GLU A 142 1.89 -6.70 -19.06
N ALA A 143 0.81 -5.91 -19.06
CA ALA A 143 0.10 -5.55 -20.29
C ALA A 143 0.87 -4.53 -21.16
N GLY A 144 1.91 -3.88 -20.60
CA GLY A 144 2.83 -2.98 -21.31
C GLY A 144 4.00 -3.70 -22.00
N ILE A 145 3.71 -4.80 -22.72
CA ILE A 145 4.60 -5.45 -23.72
C ILE A 145 4.38 -4.79 -25.08
#